data_AF-A0A842QE02-F1
#
_entry.id   AF-A0A842QE02-F1
#
_cell.length_a   1.000
_cell.length_b   1.000
_cell.length_c   1.000
_cell.angle_alpha   90.00
_cell.angle_beta   90.00
_cell.angle_gamma   90.00
#
_symmetry.space_group_name_H-M   'P 1'
#
loop_
_entity.id
_entity.type
_entity.pdbx_description
1 polymer ?
#
loop_
_entity_poly.entity_id
_entity_poly.type
_entity_poly.pdbx_seq_one_letter_code
_entity_poly.pdbx_strand_id
1 'polypeptide(L)'
;MKSPHVTHRFDSPVVLKFTESVIESWYPNEQPILFVPCAKSKPIQNSRSHKQLFHRFQDCCEMLIISEPMTVIPYSFFDYPAYEYPPSALWRIEGEAEKFKRRLARFLQRKRLNERCCRFLLPQHHLLILWAAWERAFGNVKNLDGYGYTYATRWFFAKKLMQELCD
;
A
#
# COMPACT_ATOMS: atom_id res chain seq x y z
N MET A 1 -0.01 0.23 29.84
CA MET A 1 0.29 -0.60 28.65
C MET A 1 1.45 0.04 27.90
N LYS A 2 2.59 -0.64 27.66
CA LYS A 2 3.76 -0.01 26.99
C LYS A 2 3.41 0.38 25.55
N SER A 3 3.82 1.58 25.12
CA SER A 3 3.69 2.04 23.73
C SER A 3 4.49 1.10 22.81
N PRO A 4 3.95 0.71 21.64
CA PRO A 4 4.67 -0.17 20.72
C PRO A 4 5.96 0.49 20.23
N HIS A 5 7.04 -0.30 20.15
CA HIS A 5 8.31 0.15 19.61
C HIS A 5 8.23 0.25 18.08
N VAL A 6 8.67 1.38 17.52
CA VAL A 6 8.77 1.64 16.08
C VAL A 6 10.12 2.31 15.79
N THR A 7 10.77 1.97 14.69
CA THR A 7 12.06 2.61 14.31
C THR A 7 11.85 4.02 13.75
N HIS A 8 10.77 4.21 13.00
CA HIS A 8 10.40 5.48 12.40
C HIS A 8 8.90 5.73 12.58
N ARG A 9 8.55 6.97 12.89
CA ARG A 9 7.18 7.47 12.86
C ARG A 9 6.89 8.11 11.51
N PHE A 10 5.62 8.34 11.21
CA PHE A 10 5.24 9.03 9.98
C PHE A 10 5.98 10.38 9.86
N ASP A 11 6.08 11.19 10.90
CA ASP A 11 6.75 12.50 10.89
C ASP A 11 8.30 12.46 10.91
N SER A 12 8.91 11.28 10.94
CA SER A 12 10.38 11.18 10.91
C SER A 12 10.94 11.78 9.60
N PRO A 13 12.02 12.57 9.64
CA PRO A 13 12.58 13.23 8.45
C PRO A 13 12.88 12.27 7.29
N VAL A 14 13.39 11.07 7.61
CA VAL A 14 13.68 10.02 6.61
C VAL A 14 12.41 9.53 5.89
N VAL A 15 11.30 9.39 6.62
CA VAL A 15 10.01 8.95 6.06
C VAL A 15 9.44 10.06 5.20
N LEU A 16 9.46 11.30 5.69
CA LEU A 16 9.00 12.47 4.93
C LEU A 16 9.76 12.58 3.61
N LYS A 17 11.10 12.53 3.66
CA LYS A 17 11.96 12.60 2.47
C LYS A 17 11.61 11.50 1.45
N PHE A 18 11.44 10.26 1.92
CA PHE A 18 11.06 9.15 1.04
C PHE A 18 9.67 9.33 0.43
N THR A 19 8.67 9.71 1.24
CA THR A 19 7.31 9.90 0.72
C THR A 19 7.23 11.02 -0.31
N GLU A 20 7.97 12.12 -0.09
CA GLU A 20 8.03 13.21 -1.07
C GLU A 20 8.76 12.77 -2.34
N SER A 21 9.87 12.03 -2.23
CA SER A 21 10.57 11.53 -3.42
C SER A 21 9.69 10.63 -4.26
N VAL A 22 8.89 9.75 -3.66
CA VAL A 22 7.90 8.92 -4.38
C VAL A 22 6.82 9.79 -5.05
N ILE A 23 6.31 10.81 -4.35
CA ILE A 23 5.35 11.78 -4.91
C ILE A 23 5.95 12.60 -6.04
N GLU A 24 7.26 12.77 -6.11
CA GLU A 24 7.94 13.51 -7.18
C GLU A 24 8.31 12.60 -8.36
N SER A 25 8.77 11.38 -8.09
CA SER A 25 9.45 10.56 -9.12
C SER A 25 8.58 9.47 -9.76
N TRP A 26 7.60 8.90 -9.04
CA TRP A 26 6.83 7.77 -9.58
C TRP A 26 5.62 8.25 -10.40
N TYR A 27 5.43 7.78 -11.63
CA TYR A 27 4.25 8.12 -12.41
C TYR A 27 3.63 6.84 -12.97
N PRO A 28 2.29 6.77 -13.07
CA PRO A 28 1.64 5.60 -13.63
C PRO A 28 2.00 5.44 -15.12
N ASN A 29 2.21 4.21 -15.57
CA ASN A 29 2.71 3.86 -16.91
C ASN A 29 1.62 3.28 -17.84
N GLU A 30 0.37 3.70 -17.66
CA GLU A 30 -0.83 3.24 -18.37
C GLU A 30 -1.29 1.79 -18.06
N GLN A 31 -0.47 0.98 -17.39
CA GLN A 31 -0.92 -0.32 -16.88
C GLN A 31 -1.92 -0.15 -15.73
N PRO A 32 -2.77 -1.17 -15.47
CA PRO A 32 -3.53 -1.23 -14.23
C PRO A 32 -2.61 -1.10 -13.02
N ILE A 33 -3.14 -0.55 -11.93
CA ILE A 33 -2.42 -0.37 -10.67
C ILE A 33 -3.02 -1.30 -9.62
N LEU A 34 -2.17 -2.10 -8.97
CA LEU A 34 -2.56 -2.99 -7.89
C LEU A 34 -1.95 -2.56 -6.56
N PHE A 35 -2.81 -2.19 -5.61
CA PHE A 35 -2.41 -1.99 -4.23
C PHE A 35 -2.21 -3.33 -3.51
N VAL A 36 -1.01 -3.54 -2.97
CA VAL A 36 -0.61 -4.74 -2.23
C VAL A 36 -0.12 -4.36 -0.82
N PRO A 37 -0.18 -5.26 0.18
CA PRO A 37 0.24 -4.90 1.53
C PRO A 37 1.75 -4.92 1.67
N CYS A 38 2.24 -4.34 2.76
CA CYS A 38 3.61 -4.53 3.20
C CYS A 38 3.89 -5.97 3.70
N ALA A 39 5.17 -6.25 3.97
CA ALA A 39 5.61 -7.48 4.61
C ALA A 39 6.56 -7.20 5.79
N LYS A 40 6.70 -8.19 6.69
CA LYS A 40 7.62 -8.09 7.84
C LYS A 40 9.07 -7.96 7.38
N SER A 41 9.49 -8.76 6.41
CA SER A 41 10.85 -8.75 5.85
C SER A 41 11.03 -7.62 4.85
N LYS A 42 12.19 -6.95 4.90
CA LYS A 42 12.59 -5.89 3.96
C LYS A 42 13.88 -6.31 3.24
N PRO A 43 14.01 -6.05 1.92
CA PRO A 43 13.00 -5.49 1.04
C PRO A 43 11.75 -6.38 0.92
N ILE A 44 10.57 -5.79 1.01
CA ILE A 44 9.23 -6.37 0.97
C ILE A 44 9.06 -7.28 -0.25
N GLN A 45 9.57 -6.86 -1.39
CA GLN A 45 9.59 -7.61 -2.65
C GLN A 45 10.25 -8.99 -2.49
N ASN A 46 11.23 -9.10 -1.59
CA ASN A 46 11.95 -10.35 -1.33
C ASN A 46 11.27 -11.23 -0.27
N SER A 47 10.22 -10.74 0.39
CA SER A 47 9.49 -11.51 1.38
C SER A 47 8.80 -12.73 0.76
N ARG A 48 8.66 -13.80 1.55
CA ARG A 48 8.02 -15.04 1.09
C ARG A 48 6.60 -14.81 0.56
N SER A 49 5.80 -13.97 1.23
CA SER A 49 4.45 -13.64 0.77
C SER A 49 4.45 -12.96 -0.59
N HIS A 50 5.39 -12.05 -0.84
CA HIS A 50 5.49 -11.35 -2.12
C HIS A 50 5.96 -12.27 -3.24
N LYS A 51 7.01 -13.05 -3.00
CA LYS A 51 7.50 -14.05 -3.94
C LYS A 51 6.42 -15.05 -4.34
N GLN A 52 5.63 -15.52 -3.38
CA GLN A 52 4.64 -16.55 -3.64
C GLN A 52 3.36 -15.99 -4.26
N LEU A 53 2.89 -14.83 -3.81
CA LEU A 53 1.55 -14.33 -4.15
C LEU A 53 1.56 -13.17 -5.14
N PHE A 54 2.50 -12.23 -5.02
CA PHE A 54 2.42 -10.94 -5.71
C PHE A 54 3.33 -10.82 -6.95
N HIS A 55 4.45 -11.55 -7.02
CA HIS A 55 5.36 -11.50 -8.20
C HIS A 55 4.67 -11.81 -9.53
N ARG A 56 3.68 -12.70 -9.52
CA ARG A 56 2.87 -13.05 -10.70
C ARG A 56 2.14 -11.87 -11.35
N PHE A 57 1.90 -10.78 -10.61
CA PHE A 57 1.20 -9.62 -11.12
C PHE A 57 2.13 -8.61 -11.81
N GLN A 58 3.46 -8.76 -11.66
CA GLN A 58 4.44 -7.77 -12.13
C GLN A 58 4.41 -7.54 -13.65
N ASP A 59 3.96 -8.54 -14.41
CA ASP A 59 3.96 -8.49 -15.88
C ASP A 59 2.67 -7.85 -16.44
N CYS A 60 1.60 -7.76 -15.65
CA CYS A 60 0.29 -7.24 -16.10
C CYS A 60 -0.16 -5.96 -15.39
N CYS A 61 0.47 -5.58 -14.27
CA CYS A 61 0.12 -4.35 -13.58
C CYS A 61 1.30 -3.70 -12.85
N GLU A 62 1.19 -2.38 -12.64
CA GLU A 62 2.04 -1.69 -11.68
C GLU A 62 1.57 -1.99 -10.28
N MET A 63 2.49 -2.41 -9.41
CA MET A 63 2.16 -2.63 -8.01
C MET A 63 2.60 -1.45 -7.14
N LEU A 64 1.74 -1.07 -6.21
CA LEU A 64 2.01 -0.10 -5.15
C LEU A 64 1.84 -0.76 -3.79
N ILE A 65 2.92 -0.81 -3.01
CA ILE A 65 2.90 -1.39 -1.68
C ILE A 65 2.37 -0.34 -0.69
N ILE A 66 1.26 -0.64 -0.04
CA ILE A 66 0.72 0.13 1.09
C ILE A 66 1.46 -0.29 2.35
N SER A 67 2.22 0.64 2.95
CA SER A 67 3.07 0.31 4.10
C SER A 67 3.17 1.43 5.13
N GLU A 68 3.19 1.06 6.39
CA GLU A 68 3.58 1.93 7.49
C GLU A 68 5.12 1.97 7.63
N PRO A 69 5.76 3.09 7.96
CA PRO A 69 5.26 4.47 7.85
C PRO A 69 5.46 5.07 6.44
N MET A 70 6.01 4.30 5.50
CA MET A 70 6.39 4.76 4.15
C MET A 70 5.23 5.18 3.25
N THR A 71 3.99 4.97 3.69
CA THR A 71 2.73 5.25 3.00
C THR A 71 2.55 4.43 1.72
N VAL A 72 3.34 4.72 0.68
CA VAL A 72 3.35 4.02 -0.62
C VAL A 72 4.79 3.75 -1.02
N ILE A 73 5.09 2.51 -1.40
CA ILE A 73 6.37 2.12 -2.01
C ILE A 73 6.05 1.54 -3.39
N PRO A 74 6.47 2.17 -4.50
CA PRO A 74 6.39 1.54 -5.82
C PRO A 74 7.09 0.19 -5.80
N TYR A 75 6.48 -0.84 -6.36
CA TYR A 75 7.02 -2.20 -6.24
C TYR A 75 8.40 -2.36 -6.90
N SER A 76 8.69 -1.52 -7.90
CA SER A 76 10.00 -1.43 -8.56
C SER A 76 11.09 -0.79 -7.70
N PHE A 77 10.75 -0.15 -6.58
CA PHE A 77 11.72 0.54 -5.71
C PHE A 77 12.22 -0.41 -4.63
N PHE A 78 13.46 -0.88 -4.76
CA PHE A 78 14.12 -1.72 -3.74
C PHE A 78 14.88 -0.92 -2.69
N ASP A 79 15.22 0.33 -3.02
CA ASP A 79 15.93 1.24 -2.13
C ASP A 79 14.93 2.15 -1.40
N TYR A 80 14.63 1.78 -0.16
CA TYR A 80 13.85 2.58 0.76
C TYR A 80 14.37 2.35 2.19
N PRO A 81 14.16 3.31 3.10
CA PRO A 81 14.70 3.23 4.46
C PRO A 81 14.31 1.91 5.14
N ALA A 82 15.24 1.28 5.84
CA ALA A 82 14.92 0.12 6.67
C ALA A 82 14.01 0.55 7.83
N TYR A 83 12.92 -0.18 8.08
CA TYR A 83 12.01 0.15 9.18
C TYR A 83 11.37 -1.08 9.83
N GLU A 84 11.06 -0.91 11.11
CA GLU A 84 10.20 -1.79 11.88
C GLU A 84 8.99 -1.02 12.38
N TYR A 85 7.82 -1.43 11.90
CA TYR A 85 6.54 -0.83 12.26
C TYR A 85 5.50 -1.97 12.37
N PRO A 86 5.13 -2.43 13.57
CA PRO A 86 4.12 -3.46 13.71
C PRO A 86 2.73 -2.87 13.37
N PRO A 87 1.83 -3.61 12.71
CA PRO A 87 0.50 -3.10 12.35
C PRO A 87 -0.31 -2.55 13.53
N SER A 88 -0.11 -3.08 14.74
CA SER A 88 -0.76 -2.59 15.96
C SER A 88 -0.32 -1.18 16.36
N ALA A 89 0.89 -0.74 15.98
CA ALA A 89 1.38 0.61 16.27
C ALA A 89 0.56 1.69 15.57
N LEU A 90 0.03 1.40 14.37
CA LEU A 90 -0.75 2.36 13.59
C LEU A 90 -1.96 2.88 14.36
N TRP A 91 -2.61 2.01 15.13
CA TRP A 91 -3.83 2.31 15.88
C TRP A 91 -3.58 2.69 17.33
N ARG A 92 -2.39 2.37 17.87
CA ARG A 92 -2.05 2.62 19.27
C ARG A 92 -1.23 3.89 19.50
N ILE A 93 -0.51 4.35 18.47
CA ILE A 93 0.21 5.62 18.52
C ILE A 93 -0.75 6.69 17.99
N GLU A 94 -1.02 7.67 18.83
CA GLU A 94 -1.95 8.75 18.53
C GLU A 94 -1.56 9.49 17.24
N GLY A 95 -2.54 9.68 16.35
CA GLY A 95 -2.38 10.41 15.10
C GLY A 95 -1.70 9.66 13.96
N GLU A 96 -1.04 8.52 14.15
CA GLU A 96 -0.32 7.83 13.05
C GLU A 96 -1.27 7.32 11.97
N ALA A 97 -2.42 6.72 12.35
CA ALA A 97 -3.45 6.32 11.39
C ALA A 97 -3.97 7.50 10.54
N GLU A 98 -4.13 8.66 11.17
CA GLU A 98 -4.62 9.87 10.48
C GLU A 98 -3.56 10.47 9.55
N LYS A 99 -2.28 10.45 9.98
CA LYS A 99 -1.15 10.83 9.12
C LYS A 99 -1.06 9.91 7.90
N PHE A 100 -1.27 8.59 8.09
CA PHE A 100 -1.30 7.64 6.97
C PHE A 100 -2.41 7.99 5.98
N LYS A 101 -3.66 8.09 6.45
CA LYS A 101 -4.81 8.43 5.60
C LYS A 101 -4.59 9.72 4.82
N ARG A 102 -4.10 10.78 5.48
CA ARG A 102 -3.81 12.08 4.83
C ARG A 102 -2.74 11.98 3.75
N ARG A 103 -1.64 11.28 4.03
CA ARG A 103 -0.54 11.15 3.05
C ARG A 103 -0.91 10.27 1.87
N LEU A 104 -1.61 9.17 2.13
CA LEU A 104 -2.11 8.31 1.07
C LEU A 104 -3.09 9.09 0.19
N ALA A 105 -4.04 9.84 0.77
CA ALA A 105 -4.95 10.70 0.01
C ALA A 105 -4.18 11.73 -0.85
N ARG A 106 -3.17 12.38 -0.28
CA ARG A 106 -2.30 13.31 -1.02
C ARG A 106 -1.60 12.63 -2.19
N PHE A 107 -1.06 11.43 -1.99
CA PHE A 107 -0.43 10.66 -3.06
C PHE A 107 -1.44 10.34 -4.17
N LEU A 108 -2.61 9.79 -3.83
CA LEU A 108 -3.67 9.44 -4.79
C LEU A 108 -4.07 10.65 -5.65
N GLN A 109 -4.27 11.82 -5.03
CA GLN A 109 -4.62 13.06 -5.72
C GLN A 109 -3.48 13.58 -6.61
N ARG A 110 -2.24 13.63 -6.08
CA ARG A 110 -1.08 14.15 -6.82
C ARG A 110 -0.75 13.29 -8.04
N LYS A 111 -0.99 11.99 -7.96
CA LYS A 111 -0.79 11.04 -9.06
C LYS A 111 -2.01 10.89 -9.96
N ARG A 112 -3.12 11.59 -9.65
CA ARG A 112 -4.36 11.56 -10.43
C ARG A 112 -4.88 10.14 -10.66
N LEU A 113 -4.73 9.30 -9.64
CA LEU A 113 -5.25 7.93 -9.70
C LEU A 113 -6.77 7.97 -9.72
N ASN A 114 -7.37 6.94 -10.31
CA ASN A 114 -8.83 6.79 -10.35
C ASN A 114 -9.21 5.32 -10.25
N GLU A 115 -10.49 5.09 -10.02
CA GLU A 115 -11.05 3.78 -9.71
C GLU A 115 -11.05 2.82 -10.92
N ARG A 116 -11.00 3.36 -12.14
CA ARG A 116 -11.00 2.53 -13.35
C ARG A 116 -9.69 1.75 -13.49
N CYS A 117 -8.56 2.41 -13.24
CA CYS A 117 -7.24 1.82 -13.35
C CYS A 117 -6.74 1.15 -12.06
N CYS A 118 -7.36 1.41 -10.91
CA CYS A 118 -6.89 0.89 -9.64
C CYS A 118 -7.65 -0.36 -9.18
N ARG A 119 -6.91 -1.35 -8.68
CA ARG A 119 -7.41 -2.50 -7.94
C ARG A 119 -6.67 -2.65 -6.62
N PHE A 120 -7.25 -3.39 -5.68
CA PHE A 120 -6.57 -3.75 -4.43
C PHE A 120 -6.63 -5.24 -4.14
N LEU A 121 -5.57 -5.75 -3.50
CA LEU A 121 -5.57 -7.06 -2.87
C LEU A 121 -4.89 -6.89 -1.51
N LEU A 122 -5.70 -6.62 -0.48
CA LEU A 122 -5.20 -6.13 0.81
C LEU A 122 -5.80 -6.90 2.00
N PRO A 123 -5.04 -7.07 3.09
CA PRO A 123 -5.61 -7.45 4.37
C PRO A 123 -6.48 -6.32 4.92
N GLN A 124 -7.39 -6.67 5.83
CA GLN A 124 -8.41 -5.74 6.35
C GLN A 124 -7.86 -4.40 6.85
N HIS A 125 -6.75 -4.39 7.59
CA HIS A 125 -6.22 -3.14 8.16
C HIS A 125 -5.72 -2.15 7.09
N HIS A 126 -5.06 -2.62 6.03
CA HIS A 126 -4.67 -1.74 4.92
C HIS A 126 -5.86 -1.33 4.07
N LEU A 127 -6.86 -2.21 3.90
CA LEU A 127 -8.09 -1.88 3.19
C LEU A 127 -8.83 -0.70 3.85
N LEU A 128 -8.93 -0.70 5.19
CA LEU A 128 -9.55 0.39 5.94
C LEU A 128 -8.80 1.73 5.76
N ILE A 129 -7.47 1.69 5.66
CA ILE A 129 -6.66 2.87 5.37
C ILE A 129 -6.86 3.34 3.93
N LEU A 130 -6.83 2.42 2.96
CA LEU A 130 -7.04 2.74 1.55
C LEU A 130 -8.42 3.38 1.34
N TRP A 131 -9.49 2.79 1.86
CA TRP A 131 -10.83 3.36 1.74
C TRP A 131 -10.95 4.75 2.34
N ALA A 132 -10.46 4.97 3.57
CA ALA A 132 -10.51 6.29 4.19
C ALA A 132 -9.67 7.33 3.43
N ALA A 133 -8.52 6.94 2.88
CA ALA A 133 -7.70 7.81 2.06
C ALA A 133 -8.36 8.11 0.71
N TRP A 134 -9.01 7.11 0.10
CA TRP A 134 -9.69 7.23 -1.18
C TRP A 134 -10.92 8.12 -1.09
N GLU A 135 -11.75 7.92 -0.06
CA GLU A 135 -12.89 8.78 0.24
C GLU A 135 -12.44 10.23 0.46
N ARG A 136 -11.36 10.44 1.21
CA ARG A 136 -10.78 11.77 1.39
C ARG A 136 -10.26 12.38 0.09
N ALA A 137 -9.68 11.56 -0.79
CA ALA A 137 -9.10 12.02 -2.05
C ALA A 137 -10.17 12.42 -3.07
N PHE A 138 -11.26 11.65 -3.15
CA PHE A 138 -12.22 11.70 -4.27
C PHE A 138 -13.69 11.84 -3.85
N GLY A 139 -13.96 11.97 -2.55
CA GLY A 139 -15.29 12.20 -1.98
C GLY A 139 -16.18 10.96 -1.90
N ASN A 140 -15.74 9.80 -2.39
CA ASN A 140 -16.45 8.53 -2.28
C ASN A 140 -15.51 7.35 -2.58
N VAL A 141 -15.89 6.15 -2.16
CA VAL A 141 -15.18 4.89 -2.47
C VAL A 141 -15.89 4.04 -3.53
N LYS A 142 -16.94 4.57 -4.17
CA LYS A 142 -17.75 3.80 -5.11
C LYS A 142 -16.87 3.38 -6.29
N ASN A 143 -17.05 2.15 -6.72
CA ASN A 143 -16.34 1.53 -7.85
C ASN A 143 -14.82 1.33 -7.65
N LEU A 144 -14.25 1.64 -6.48
CA LEU A 144 -12.92 1.14 -6.14
C LEU A 144 -13.04 -0.36 -5.88
N ASP A 145 -12.50 -1.15 -6.80
CA ASP A 145 -12.69 -2.59 -6.83
C ASP A 145 -11.44 -3.37 -6.39
N GLY A 146 -11.64 -4.60 -5.93
CA GLY A 146 -10.60 -5.47 -5.43
C GLY A 146 -11.06 -6.39 -4.31
N TYR A 147 -10.09 -7.03 -3.66
CA TYR A 147 -10.34 -8.09 -2.71
C TYR A 147 -9.67 -7.84 -1.35
N GLY A 148 -10.52 -7.76 -0.32
CA GLY A 148 -10.09 -7.90 1.06
C GLY A 148 -9.85 -9.38 1.39
N TYR A 149 -8.72 -9.72 2.02
CA TYR A 149 -8.40 -11.12 2.29
C TYR A 149 -7.93 -11.42 3.72
N THR A 150 -8.05 -12.70 4.09
CA THR A 150 -7.38 -13.32 5.25
C THR A 150 -6.30 -14.28 4.77
N TYR A 151 -5.49 -14.81 5.68
CA TYR A 151 -4.48 -15.81 5.32
C TYR A 151 -5.07 -17.02 4.56
N ALA A 152 -6.29 -17.43 4.92
CA ALA A 152 -6.98 -18.56 4.31
C ALA A 152 -7.51 -18.24 2.89
N THR A 153 -7.96 -17.01 2.63
CA THR A 153 -8.63 -16.65 1.37
C THR A 153 -7.71 -15.98 0.34
N ARG A 154 -6.50 -15.57 0.73
CA ARG A 154 -5.57 -14.80 -0.13
C ARG A 154 -5.29 -15.44 -1.49
N TRP A 155 -5.17 -16.76 -1.54
CA TRP A 155 -4.84 -17.49 -2.77
C TRP A 155 -6.01 -17.52 -3.74
N PHE A 156 -7.23 -17.68 -3.23
CA PHE A 156 -8.44 -17.65 -4.04
C PHE A 156 -8.61 -16.28 -4.71
N PHE A 157 -8.49 -15.21 -3.92
CA PHE A 157 -8.63 -13.85 -4.46
C PHE A 157 -7.48 -13.43 -5.36
N ALA A 158 -6.24 -13.84 -5.07
CA ALA A 158 -5.13 -13.62 -6.00
C ALA A 158 -5.37 -14.31 -7.35
N LYS A 159 -5.92 -15.53 -7.36
CA LYS A 159 -6.24 -16.22 -8.62
C LYS A 159 -7.32 -15.48 -9.40
N LYS A 160 -8.40 -15.05 -8.74
CA LYS A 160 -9.46 -14.27 -9.40
C LYS A 160 -8.93 -12.97 -9.99
N LEU A 161 -8.17 -12.21 -9.22
CA LEU A 161 -7.64 -10.93 -9.67
C LEU A 161 -6.63 -11.07 -10.80
N MET A 162 -5.85 -12.16 -10.84
CA MET A 162 -4.98 -12.46 -11.98
C MET A 162 -5.79 -12.64 -13.28
N GLN A 163 -6.93 -13.34 -13.21
CA GLN A 163 -7.80 -13.54 -14.38
C GLN A 163 -8.46 -12.22 -14.83
N GLU A 164 -8.66 -11.28 -13.93
CA GLU A 164 -9.26 -9.97 -14.26
C GLU A 164 -8.26 -8.97 -14.85
N LEU A 165 -6.98 -9.10 -14.49
CA LEU A 165 -5.95 -8.11 -14.85
C LEU A 165 -5.03 -8.59 -15.97
N CYS A 166 -4.90 -9.89 -16.18
CA CYS A 166 -3.84 -10.47 -17.01
C CYS A 166 -4.38 -11.36 -18.14
N ASP A 167 -5.70 -11.60 -18.20
CA ASP A 167 -6.41 -12.22 -19.34
C ASP A 167 -7.10 -11.13 -20.17
#